data_AF-A0A965GF62-F1
#
_entry.id   AF-A0A965GF62-F1
#
_cell.length_a   1.000
_cell.length_b   1.000
_cell.length_c   1.000
_cell.angle_alpha   90.00
_cell.angle_beta   90.00
_cell.angle_gamma   90.00
#
_symmetry.space_group_name_H-M   'P 1'
#
loop_
_entity.id
_entity.type
_entity.pdbx_description
1 polymer ?
#
loop_
_entity_poly.entity_id
_entity_poly.type
_entity_poly.pdbx_seq_one_letter_code
_entity_poly.pdbx_strand_id
1 'polypeptide(L)'
;MCGFGWSRQHGAFSARSWGTNLEARARASRFEVMPHDVMTGHTADDQAETVLINLLRGAGLAGLAGMQRNQRHPILALRRTQTHQLCRELKIEVVEDPTNTDPKFQRNRIRHELIPLMDVIAQRDVAAILDRQADLFREDSMLLDDLAKKIDVTDAKLLAVAPVALARRAIRQWLTEIYPPDAATVERVLEVARGTTLACEIGSNREVRRSQQRLQIFTK
;
A
#
# COMPACT_ATOMS: atom_id res chain seq x y z
N MET A 1 14.64 23.25 51.90
CA MET A 1 15.59 22.14 51.62
C MET A 1 14.77 20.85 51.63
N CYS A 2 14.52 20.07 50.59
CA CYS A 2 14.73 20.03 49.13
C CYS A 2 13.48 19.30 48.60
N GLY A 3 12.82 19.60 47.47
CA GLY A 3 13.30 20.17 46.22
C GLY A 3 13.71 19.07 45.23
N PHE A 4 12.87 18.06 44.96
CA PHE A 4 13.11 17.10 43.87
C PHE A 4 12.26 17.47 42.65
N GLY A 5 12.92 18.19 41.73
CA GLY A 5 12.38 18.57 40.44
C GLY A 5 12.32 17.37 39.49
N TRP A 6 11.14 17.15 38.92
CA TRP A 6 11.00 16.36 37.70
C TRP A 6 11.50 17.22 36.52
N SER A 7 12.71 16.92 36.04
CA SER A 7 13.24 17.52 34.82
C SER A 7 12.43 16.99 33.63
N ARG A 8 11.56 17.85 33.09
CA ARG A 8 11.01 17.71 31.74
C ARG A 8 12.15 17.82 30.73
N GLN A 9 12.67 16.69 30.27
CA GLN A 9 13.29 16.62 28.94
C GLN A 9 12.22 16.13 27.97
N HIS A 10 11.33 17.04 27.58
CA HIS A 10 10.51 16.84 26.38
C HIS A 10 11.42 17.07 25.16
N GLY A 11 12.09 16.02 24.72
CA GLY A 11 12.57 15.92 23.35
C GLY A 11 11.36 16.06 22.43
N ALA A 12 11.39 17.08 21.57
CA ALA A 12 10.36 17.35 20.58
C ALA A 12 10.22 16.14 19.64
N PHE A 13 9.28 15.25 19.95
CA PHE A 13 8.90 14.16 19.05
C PHE A 13 8.13 14.75 17.88
N SER A 14 8.82 14.84 16.75
CA SER A 14 8.30 15.24 15.45
C SER A 14 7.05 14.41 15.10
N ALA A 15 5.91 15.10 14.99
CA ALA A 15 4.63 14.58 14.53
C ALA A 15 4.61 14.28 13.00
N ARG A 16 5.63 13.60 12.46
CA ARG A 16 5.76 13.34 11.01
C ARG A 16 6.07 11.87 10.70
N SER A 17 5.11 10.97 10.93
CA SER A 17 5.06 9.65 10.26
C SER A 17 3.73 8.90 10.47
N TRP A 18 2.69 9.58 10.93
CA TRP A 18 1.42 8.95 11.25
C TRP A 18 0.49 9.02 10.03
N GLY A 19 -0.05 7.87 9.59
CA GLY A 19 -1.04 7.82 8.53
C GLY A 19 -2.23 8.77 8.78
N THR A 20 -2.87 9.23 7.71
CA THR A 20 -3.80 10.37 7.76
C THR A 20 -5.09 10.12 8.56
N ASN A 21 -5.44 8.87 8.88
CA ASN A 21 -6.65 8.52 9.64
C ASN A 21 -6.35 7.69 10.92
N LEU A 22 -7.32 7.66 11.85
CA LEU A 22 -7.18 6.99 13.16
C LEU A 22 -6.79 5.51 13.03
N GLU A 23 -7.39 4.79 12.08
CA GLU A 23 -7.10 3.38 11.82
C GLU A 23 -5.64 3.14 11.41
N ALA A 24 -5.10 4.00 10.53
CA ALA A 24 -3.71 3.90 10.10
C ALA A 24 -2.74 4.15 11.25
N ARG A 25 -3.05 5.11 12.13
CA ARG A 25 -2.25 5.38 13.33
C ARG A 25 -2.31 4.23 14.32
N ALA A 26 -3.52 3.75 14.65
CA ALA A 26 -3.70 2.61 15.54
C ALA A 26 -3.03 1.33 15.00
N ARG A 27 -3.05 1.12 13.68
CA ARG A 27 -2.33 0.02 13.03
C ARG A 27 -0.81 0.19 13.18
N ALA A 28 -0.28 1.39 12.96
CA ALA A 28 1.15 1.67 13.13
C ALA A 28 1.61 1.44 14.58
N SER A 29 0.95 2.07 15.57
CA SER A 29 1.27 1.89 17.00
C SER A 29 1.21 0.43 17.44
N ARG A 30 0.22 -0.31 16.95
CA ARG A 30 0.09 -1.74 17.25
C ARG A 30 1.25 -2.56 16.70
N PHE A 31 1.72 -2.26 15.49
CA PHE A 31 2.88 -2.96 14.94
C PHE A 31 4.21 -2.55 15.57
N GLU A 32 4.33 -1.33 16.10
CA GLU A 32 5.53 -0.89 16.82
C GLU A 32 5.77 -1.70 18.11
N VAL A 33 4.70 -2.20 18.75
CA VAL A 33 4.80 -2.99 19.99
C VAL A 33 4.73 -4.50 19.75
N MET A 34 4.54 -4.95 18.51
CA MET A 34 4.44 -6.36 18.16
C MET A 34 5.82 -6.96 17.83
N PRO A 35 6.04 -8.24 18.13
CA PRO A 35 7.22 -8.97 17.66
C PRO A 35 7.36 -8.96 16.14
N HIS A 36 8.58 -9.09 15.65
CA HIS A 36 8.87 -9.12 14.20
C HIS A 36 8.23 -10.32 13.48
N ASP A 37 8.03 -11.43 14.19
CA ASP A 37 7.45 -12.69 13.71
C ASP A 37 5.94 -12.80 13.97
N VAL A 38 5.28 -11.69 14.33
CA VAL A 38 3.84 -11.69 14.61
C VAL A 38 3.02 -12.25 13.44
N MET A 39 2.17 -13.22 13.73
CA MET A 39 1.17 -13.73 12.79
C MET A 39 -0.18 -13.04 13.04
N THR A 40 -0.91 -12.76 11.96
CA THR A 40 -2.17 -12.03 12.03
C THR A 40 -3.30 -12.81 11.39
N GLY A 41 -4.49 -12.77 12.02
CA GLY A 41 -5.69 -13.49 11.58
C GLY A 41 -6.44 -12.83 10.42
N HIS A 42 -5.74 -12.34 9.39
CA HIS A 42 -6.40 -11.80 8.20
C HIS A 42 -6.90 -12.95 7.31
N THR A 43 -8.10 -12.80 6.78
CA THR A 43 -8.86 -13.76 5.97
C THR A 43 -9.01 -13.27 4.52
N ALA A 44 -9.51 -14.12 3.63
CA ALA A 44 -9.83 -13.75 2.23
C ALA A 44 -10.84 -12.59 2.15
N ASP A 45 -11.74 -12.45 3.13
CA ASP A 45 -12.64 -11.31 3.26
C ASP A 45 -11.88 -10.00 3.53
N ASP A 46 -10.88 -10.03 4.40
CA ASP A 46 -10.02 -8.87 4.67
C ASP A 46 -9.17 -8.50 3.46
N GLN A 47 -8.84 -9.49 2.62
CA GLN A 47 -8.18 -9.28 1.33
C GLN A 47 -9.10 -8.52 0.38
N ALA A 48 -10.33 -9.00 0.18
CA ALA A 48 -11.33 -8.33 -0.66
C ALA A 48 -11.60 -6.89 -0.21
N GLU A 49 -11.75 -6.66 1.09
CA GLU A 49 -11.86 -5.31 1.67
C GLU A 49 -10.65 -4.44 1.30
N THR A 50 -9.43 -4.98 1.41
CA THR A 50 -8.20 -4.25 1.10
C THR A 50 -8.13 -3.88 -0.38
N VAL A 51 -8.49 -4.81 -1.28
CA VAL A 51 -8.53 -4.56 -2.73
C VAL A 51 -9.51 -3.42 -3.04
N LEU A 52 -10.73 -3.45 -2.49
CA LEU A 52 -11.73 -2.40 -2.71
C LEU A 52 -11.30 -1.05 -2.14
N ILE A 53 -10.70 -1.00 -0.95
CA ILE A 53 -10.15 0.23 -0.37
C ILE A 53 -9.09 0.82 -1.30
N ASN A 54 -8.18 -0.02 -1.81
CA ASN A 54 -7.10 0.42 -2.69
C ASN A 54 -7.63 0.88 -4.05
N LEU A 55 -8.65 0.21 -4.59
CA LEU A 55 -9.33 0.62 -5.81
C LEU A 55 -9.98 2.00 -5.65
N LEU A 56 -10.70 2.25 -4.56
CA LEU A 56 -11.32 3.55 -4.26
C LEU A 56 -10.28 4.67 -4.05
N ARG A 57 -9.03 4.32 -3.74
CA ARG A 57 -7.90 5.26 -3.64
C ARG A 57 -7.15 5.46 -4.95
N GLY A 58 -7.59 4.83 -6.04
CA GLY A 58 -6.93 4.92 -7.35
C GLY A 58 -5.59 4.18 -7.41
N ALA A 59 -5.42 3.12 -6.62
CA ALA A 59 -4.20 2.34 -6.64
C ALA A 59 -4.02 1.59 -7.99
N GLY A 60 -2.78 1.53 -8.48
CA GLY A 60 -2.42 0.65 -9.59
C GLY A 60 -2.29 -0.82 -9.17
N LEU A 61 -1.88 -1.68 -10.11
CA LEU A 61 -1.72 -3.13 -9.93
C LEU A 61 -1.04 -3.54 -8.61
N ALA A 62 0.07 -2.89 -8.25
CA ALA A 62 0.79 -3.19 -7.02
C ALA A 62 -0.06 -3.00 -5.74
N GLY A 63 -0.95 -2.02 -5.71
CA GLY A 63 -1.87 -1.83 -4.59
C GLY A 63 -3.09 -2.75 -4.66
N LEU A 64 -3.58 -3.05 -5.88
CA LEU A 64 -4.67 -4.00 -6.07
C LEU A 64 -4.27 -5.45 -5.76
N ALA A 65 -2.97 -5.75 -5.71
CA ALA A 65 -2.46 -7.03 -5.25
C ALA A 65 -2.76 -7.31 -3.75
N GLY A 66 -3.23 -6.34 -2.97
CA GLY A 66 -3.64 -6.57 -1.58
C GLY A 66 -2.51 -7.10 -0.67
N MET A 67 -2.88 -7.82 0.38
CA MET A 67 -1.95 -8.45 1.32
C MET A 67 -1.28 -9.68 0.70
N GLN A 68 -0.05 -9.97 1.12
CA GLN A 68 0.71 -11.12 0.64
C GLN A 68 0.36 -12.38 1.43
N ARG A 69 0.28 -13.52 0.73
CA ARG A 69 0.22 -14.85 1.35
C ARG A 69 1.62 -15.22 1.82
N ASN A 70 1.88 -15.06 3.11
CA ASN A 70 3.15 -15.39 3.75
C ASN A 70 2.91 -15.83 5.21
N GLN A 71 3.98 -16.14 5.93
CA GLN A 71 3.88 -16.60 7.33
C GLN A 71 3.19 -15.60 8.26
N ARG A 72 3.15 -14.30 7.91
CA ARG A 72 2.46 -13.25 8.67
C ARG A 72 0.93 -13.33 8.53
N HIS A 73 0.43 -13.98 7.48
CA HIS A 73 -0.99 -14.10 7.15
C HIS A 73 -1.38 -15.58 6.91
N PRO A 74 -1.22 -16.46 7.92
CA PRO A 74 -1.33 -17.91 7.74
C PRO A 74 -2.74 -18.37 7.32
N ILE A 75 -3.78 -17.60 7.65
CA ILE A 75 -5.18 -17.94 7.37
C ILE A 75 -5.79 -17.10 6.24
N LEU A 76 -4.97 -16.43 5.42
CA LEU A 76 -5.45 -15.54 4.36
C LEU A 76 -6.26 -16.26 3.27
N ALA A 77 -6.12 -17.58 3.15
CA ALA A 77 -6.91 -18.41 2.23
C ALA A 77 -8.28 -18.81 2.80
N LEU A 78 -8.52 -18.61 4.09
CA LEU A 78 -9.80 -18.95 4.72
C LEU A 78 -10.78 -17.79 4.59
N ARG A 79 -12.07 -18.11 4.45
CA ARG A 79 -13.18 -17.15 4.60
C ARG A 79 -13.44 -16.88 6.07
N ARG A 80 -13.90 -15.68 6.39
CA ARG A 80 -14.32 -15.29 7.74
C ARG A 80 -15.42 -16.21 8.29
N THR A 81 -16.33 -16.66 7.42
CA THR A 81 -17.37 -17.63 7.78
C THR A 81 -16.79 -18.97 8.25
N GLN A 82 -15.72 -19.46 7.60
CA GLN A 82 -15.03 -20.69 7.99
C GLN A 82 -14.33 -20.54 9.33
N THR A 83 -13.68 -19.40 9.60
CA THR A 83 -13.05 -19.15 10.90
C THR A 83 -14.08 -19.09 12.03
N HIS A 84 -15.23 -18.44 11.81
CA HIS A 84 -16.31 -18.42 12.80
C HIS A 84 -16.92 -19.80 13.04
N GLN A 85 -17.11 -20.60 11.98
CA GLN A 85 -17.59 -21.97 12.09
C GLN A 85 -16.63 -22.82 12.92
N LEU A 86 -15.32 -22.74 12.65
CA LEU A 86 -14.31 -23.47 13.40
C LEU A 86 -14.31 -23.08 14.88
N CYS A 87 -14.41 -21.79 15.21
CA CYS A 87 -14.51 -21.35 16.61
C CYS A 87 -15.75 -21.93 17.30
N ARG A 88 -16.90 -22.01 16.62
CA ARG A 88 -18.12 -22.61 17.17
C ARG A 88 -17.97 -24.11 17.42
N GLU A 89 -17.41 -24.84 16.45
CA GLU A 89 -17.18 -26.29 16.55
C GLU A 89 -16.20 -26.63 17.68
N LEU A 90 -15.16 -25.81 17.86
CA LEU A 90 -14.17 -25.95 18.93
C LEU A 90 -14.60 -25.32 20.25
N LYS A 91 -15.79 -24.72 20.33
CA LYS A 91 -16.31 -24.00 21.51
C LYS A 91 -15.35 -22.92 22.03
N ILE A 92 -14.68 -22.23 21.11
CA ILE A 92 -13.82 -21.08 21.43
C ILE A 92 -14.72 -19.85 21.59
N GLU A 93 -14.65 -19.22 22.76
CA GLU A 93 -15.31 -17.95 23.01
C GLU A 93 -14.56 -16.82 22.30
N VAL A 94 -15.25 -16.14 21.38
CA VAL A 94 -14.67 -15.03 20.60
C VAL A 94 -15.11 -13.71 21.22
N VAL A 95 -14.16 -12.82 21.47
CA VAL A 95 -14.45 -11.47 21.94
C VAL A 95 -14.97 -10.63 20.77
N GLU A 96 -16.16 -10.06 20.94
CA GLU A 96 -16.75 -9.12 19.99
C GLU A 96 -16.34 -7.68 20.33
N ASP A 97 -15.58 -7.05 19.44
CA ASP A 97 -15.25 -5.62 19.54
C ASP A 97 -16.40 -4.77 18.96
N PRO A 98 -17.04 -3.87 19.74
CA PRO A 98 -18.12 -3.00 19.27
C PRO A 98 -17.75 -2.12 18.07
N THR A 99 -16.45 -1.84 17.87
CA THR A 99 -15.98 -1.05 16.73
C THR A 99 -16.08 -1.80 15.40
N ASN A 100 -16.25 -3.13 15.39
CA ASN A 100 -16.39 -3.95 14.17
C ASN A 100 -17.69 -3.69 13.39
N THR A 101 -18.65 -3.00 14.01
CA THR A 101 -19.94 -2.65 13.41
C THR A 101 -20.15 -1.14 13.28
N ASP A 102 -19.18 -0.31 13.69
CA ASP A 102 -19.32 1.15 13.60
C ASP A 102 -19.16 1.63 12.15
N PRO A 103 -20.19 2.23 11.52
CA PRO A 103 -20.16 2.68 10.13
C PRO A 103 -19.24 3.89 9.91
N LYS A 104 -18.70 4.54 10.96
CA LYS A 104 -17.68 5.59 10.81
C LYS A 104 -16.41 5.07 10.16
N PHE A 105 -16.14 3.77 10.27
CA PHE A 105 -14.97 3.14 9.69
C PHE A 105 -15.27 2.68 8.25
N GLN A 106 -14.49 3.18 7.30
CA GLN A 106 -14.65 2.88 5.87
C GLN A 106 -14.63 1.36 5.62
N ARG A 107 -13.78 0.63 6.33
CA ARG A 107 -13.66 -0.82 6.20
C ARG A 107 -14.95 -1.56 6.57
N ASN A 108 -15.63 -1.12 7.64
CA ASN A 108 -16.90 -1.69 8.07
C ASN A 108 -18.00 -1.42 7.05
N ARG A 109 -18.06 -0.22 6.46
CA ARG A 109 -19.01 0.07 5.38
C ARG A 109 -18.77 -0.81 4.15
N ILE A 110 -17.50 -1.04 3.79
CA ILE A 110 -17.18 -1.94 2.68
C ILE A 110 -17.66 -3.37 2.99
N ARG A 111 -17.41 -3.85 4.21
CA ARG A 111 -17.81 -5.19 4.66
C ARG A 111 -19.33 -5.38 4.71
N HIS A 112 -20.05 -4.42 5.29
CA HIS A 112 -21.47 -4.58 5.64
C HIS A 112 -22.44 -3.97 4.63
N GLU A 113 -21.99 -3.02 3.79
CA GLU A 113 -22.82 -2.38 2.77
C GLU A 113 -22.38 -2.77 1.35
N LEU A 114 -21.11 -2.52 1.01
CA LEU A 114 -20.64 -2.62 -0.38
C LEU A 114 -20.52 -4.06 -0.87
N ILE A 115 -19.78 -4.92 -0.16
CA ILE A 115 -19.58 -6.31 -0.58
C ILE A 115 -20.94 -7.05 -0.70
N PRO A 116 -21.87 -6.96 0.27
CA PRO A 116 -23.19 -7.57 0.12
C PRO A 116 -23.97 -7.05 -1.09
N LEU A 117 -23.92 -5.74 -1.37
CA LEU A 117 -24.55 -5.18 -2.56
C LEU A 117 -23.91 -5.72 -3.84
N MET A 118 -22.58 -5.82 -3.89
CA MET A 118 -21.87 -6.40 -5.04
C MET A 118 -22.23 -7.87 -5.22
N ASP A 119 -22.37 -8.65 -4.15
CA ASP A 119 -22.78 -10.05 -4.20
C ASP A 119 -24.19 -10.20 -4.77
N VAL A 120 -25.13 -9.34 -4.36
CA VAL A 120 -26.50 -9.30 -4.89
C VAL A 120 -26.50 -8.98 -6.38
N ILE A 121 -25.76 -7.95 -6.80
CA ILE A 121 -25.70 -7.51 -8.21
C ILE A 121 -25.03 -8.58 -9.08
N ALA A 122 -23.91 -9.15 -8.64
CA ALA A 122 -23.13 -10.12 -9.40
C ALA A 122 -23.68 -11.56 -9.31
N GLN A 123 -24.65 -11.79 -8.40
CA GLN A 123 -25.25 -13.08 -8.08
C GLN A 123 -24.21 -14.16 -7.72
N ARG A 124 -23.18 -13.78 -6.95
CA ARG A 124 -22.06 -14.65 -6.56
C ARG A 124 -21.24 -14.02 -5.43
N ASP A 125 -20.38 -14.81 -4.80
CA ASP A 125 -19.40 -14.33 -3.82
C ASP A 125 -18.29 -13.52 -4.51
N VAL A 126 -18.39 -12.20 -4.44
CA VAL A 126 -17.43 -11.26 -5.02
C VAL A 126 -16.14 -11.21 -4.21
N ALA A 127 -16.19 -11.43 -2.90
CA ALA A 127 -14.99 -11.45 -2.09
C ALA A 127 -14.05 -12.60 -2.49
N ALA A 128 -14.59 -13.78 -2.81
CA ALA A 128 -13.80 -14.88 -3.36
C ALA A 128 -13.17 -14.55 -4.74
N ILE A 129 -13.83 -13.71 -5.55
CA ILE A 129 -13.30 -13.26 -6.84
C ILE A 129 -12.16 -12.27 -6.63
N LEU A 130 -12.36 -11.29 -5.75
CA LEU A 130 -11.36 -10.27 -5.43
C LEU A 130 -10.11 -10.88 -4.80
N ASP A 131 -10.26 -11.90 -3.95
CA ASP A 131 -9.13 -12.63 -3.39
C ASP A 131 -8.28 -13.30 -4.49
N ARG A 132 -8.91 -14.00 -5.43
CA ARG A 132 -8.19 -14.58 -6.59
C ARG A 132 -7.57 -13.53 -7.51
N GLN A 133 -8.28 -12.42 -7.75
CA GLN A 133 -7.76 -11.33 -8.57
C GLN A 133 -6.54 -10.66 -7.93
N ALA A 134 -6.50 -10.55 -6.61
CA ALA A 134 -5.35 -10.00 -5.90
C ALA A 134 -4.07 -10.80 -6.17
N ASP A 135 -4.18 -12.13 -6.29
CA ASP A 135 -3.04 -12.99 -6.62
C ASP A 135 -2.59 -12.80 -8.09
N LEU A 136 -3.53 -12.73 -9.05
CA LEU A 136 -3.20 -12.41 -10.44
C LEU A 136 -2.53 -11.04 -10.59
N PHE A 137 -3.06 -10.01 -9.92
CA PHE A 137 -2.46 -8.67 -9.93
C PHE A 137 -1.06 -8.65 -9.31
N ARG A 138 -0.80 -9.54 -8.34
CA ARG A 138 0.53 -9.69 -7.74
C ARG A 138 1.51 -10.28 -8.73
N GLU A 139 1.15 -11.37 -9.40
CA GLU A 139 1.98 -12.03 -10.41
C GLU A 139 2.31 -11.07 -11.56
N ASP A 140 1.30 -10.38 -12.10
CA ASP A 140 1.47 -9.35 -13.13
C ASP A 140 2.36 -8.21 -12.64
N SER A 141 2.13 -7.71 -11.42
CA SER A 141 2.93 -6.63 -10.86
C SER A 141 4.39 -7.03 -10.68
N MET A 142 4.66 -8.25 -10.20
CA MET A 142 6.02 -8.77 -10.00
C MET A 142 6.76 -8.89 -11.33
N LEU A 143 6.12 -9.46 -12.37
CA LEU A 143 6.73 -9.55 -13.69
C LEU A 143 7.06 -8.16 -14.25
N LEU A 144 6.10 -7.22 -14.17
CA LEU A 144 6.31 -5.85 -14.64
C LEU A 144 7.39 -5.13 -13.83
N ASP A 145 7.52 -5.40 -12.53
CA ASP A 145 8.61 -4.88 -11.70
C ASP A 145 9.97 -5.40 -12.17
N ASP A 146 10.07 -6.69 -12.45
CA ASP A 146 11.33 -7.31 -12.89
C ASP A 146 11.73 -6.90 -14.30
N LEU A 147 10.77 -6.67 -15.19
CA LEU A 147 11.03 -6.08 -16.50
C LEU A 147 11.47 -4.62 -16.39
N ALA A 148 10.85 -3.84 -15.49
CA ALA A 148 11.22 -2.44 -15.27
C ALA A 148 12.64 -2.28 -14.71
N LYS A 149 13.08 -3.18 -13.82
CA LYS A 149 14.46 -3.19 -13.27
C LYS A 149 15.55 -3.36 -14.33
N LYS A 150 15.22 -3.94 -15.50
CA LYS A 150 16.16 -4.11 -16.61
C LYS A 150 16.39 -2.82 -17.40
N ILE A 151 15.56 -1.79 -17.18
CA ILE A 151 15.72 -0.48 -17.80
C ILE A 151 16.66 0.34 -16.92
N ASP A 152 17.79 0.77 -17.48
CA ASP A 152 18.56 1.84 -16.85
C ASP A 152 17.76 3.15 -16.92
N VAL A 153 17.05 3.46 -15.84
CA VAL A 153 16.24 4.68 -15.67
C VAL A 153 17.07 5.96 -15.82
N THR A 154 18.39 5.88 -15.60
CA THR A 154 19.27 7.03 -15.73
C THR A 154 19.76 7.27 -17.16
N ASP A 155 19.56 6.32 -18.10
CA ASP A 155 19.75 6.56 -19.53
C ASP A 155 18.47 7.18 -20.12
N ALA A 156 18.54 8.47 -20.46
CA ALA A 156 17.40 9.23 -20.94
C ALA A 156 16.88 8.69 -22.28
N LYS A 157 17.75 8.20 -23.17
CA LYS A 157 17.33 7.66 -24.47
C LYS A 157 16.61 6.33 -24.27
N LEU A 158 17.21 5.42 -23.50
CA LEU A 158 16.62 4.12 -23.22
C LEU A 158 15.25 4.27 -22.55
N LEU A 159 15.14 5.15 -21.56
CA LEU A 159 13.88 5.42 -20.86
C LEU A 159 12.82 6.05 -21.77
N ALA A 160 13.21 6.94 -22.69
CA ALA A 160 12.28 7.61 -23.61
C ALA A 160 11.67 6.67 -24.65
N VAL A 161 12.41 5.63 -25.09
CA VAL A 161 11.94 4.66 -26.10
C VAL A 161 11.33 3.40 -25.49
N ALA A 162 11.49 3.17 -24.18
CA ALA A 162 10.91 2.03 -23.50
C ALA A 162 9.36 2.04 -23.54
N PRO A 163 8.70 0.86 -23.50
CA PRO A 163 7.25 0.80 -23.34
C PRO A 163 6.79 1.65 -22.14
N VAL A 164 5.82 2.53 -22.35
CA VAL A 164 5.45 3.57 -21.38
C VAL A 164 5.11 3.01 -19.99
N ALA A 165 4.50 1.83 -19.92
CA ALA A 165 4.18 1.16 -18.66
C ALA A 165 5.45 0.79 -17.86
N LEU A 166 6.49 0.29 -18.55
CA LEU A 166 7.76 -0.07 -17.93
C LEU A 166 8.58 1.17 -17.56
N ALA A 167 8.58 2.21 -18.41
CA ALA A 167 9.24 3.48 -18.12
C ALA A 167 8.67 4.14 -16.86
N ARG A 168 7.34 4.22 -16.74
CA ARG A 168 6.64 4.73 -15.54
C ARG A 168 7.02 3.94 -14.29
N ARG A 169 7.06 2.61 -14.39
CA ARG A 169 7.38 1.73 -13.26
C ARG A 169 8.86 1.86 -12.85
N ALA A 170 9.78 1.95 -13.81
CA ALA A 170 11.20 2.18 -13.55
C ALA A 170 11.44 3.53 -12.84
N ILE A 171 10.81 4.62 -13.33
CA ILE A 171 10.87 5.94 -12.66
C ILE A 171 10.28 5.86 -11.25
N ARG A 172 9.12 5.21 -11.08
CA ARG A 172 8.49 5.07 -9.77
C ARG A 172 9.42 4.33 -8.79
N GLN A 173 10.03 3.22 -9.21
CA GLN A 173 11.00 2.46 -8.40
C GLN A 173 12.21 3.32 -8.04
N TRP A 174 12.76 4.07 -9.00
CA TRP A 174 13.93 4.93 -8.81
C TRP A 174 13.70 6.06 -7.80
N LEU A 175 12.50 6.65 -7.79
CA LEU A 175 12.16 7.78 -6.93
C LEU A 175 11.53 7.41 -5.59
N THR A 176 11.15 6.14 -5.40
CA THR A 176 10.50 5.69 -4.16
C THR A 176 11.53 5.66 -3.04
N GLU A 177 11.35 6.53 -2.04
CA GLU A 177 12.02 6.43 -0.75
C GLU A 177 11.06 5.79 0.26
N ILE A 178 10.40 6.60 1.10
CA ILE A 178 9.39 6.16 2.06
C ILE A 178 8.02 6.00 1.37
N TYR A 179 7.68 6.94 0.49
CA TYR A 179 6.44 6.93 -0.27
C TYR A 179 6.74 7.00 -1.77
N PRO A 180 5.99 6.26 -2.59
CA PRO A 180 6.17 6.33 -4.03
C PRO A 180 5.68 7.68 -4.57
N PRO A 181 6.26 8.20 -5.66
CA PRO A 181 5.82 9.45 -6.27
C PRO A 181 4.39 9.33 -6.82
N ASP A 182 3.69 10.46 -6.92
CA ASP A 182 2.44 10.55 -7.64
C ASP A 182 2.64 10.39 -9.16
N ALA A 183 1.56 10.12 -9.88
CA ALA A 183 1.60 9.89 -11.33
C ALA A 183 2.09 11.11 -12.11
N ALA A 184 1.72 12.33 -11.70
CA ALA A 184 2.15 13.55 -12.39
C ALA A 184 3.66 13.75 -12.28
N THR A 185 4.25 13.45 -11.13
CA THR A 185 5.70 13.47 -10.91
C THR A 185 6.41 12.47 -11.82
N VAL A 186 5.86 11.27 -11.98
CA VAL A 186 6.39 10.28 -12.93
C VAL A 186 6.34 10.78 -14.38
N GLU A 187 5.23 11.39 -14.80
CA GLU A 187 5.11 11.95 -16.15
C GLU A 187 6.10 13.08 -16.42
N ARG A 188 6.30 14.00 -15.46
CA ARG A 188 7.28 15.10 -15.61
C ARG A 188 8.70 14.59 -15.81
N VAL A 189 9.09 13.52 -15.10
CA VAL A 189 10.43 12.91 -15.29
C VAL A 189 10.55 12.27 -16.67
N LEU A 190 9.46 11.67 -17.16
CA LEU A 190 9.43 11.11 -18.52
C LEU A 190 9.53 12.20 -19.59
N GLU A 191 8.97 13.39 -19.37
CA GLU A 191 9.16 14.57 -20.24
C GLU A 191 10.62 15.02 -20.26
N VAL A 192 11.30 15.01 -19.11
CA VAL A 192 12.75 15.29 -19.02
C VAL A 192 13.56 14.25 -19.82
N ALA A 193 13.22 12.97 -19.68
CA ALA A 193 13.84 11.88 -20.45
C ALA A 193 13.67 12.07 -21.96
N ARG A 194 12.48 12.49 -22.40
CA ARG A 194 12.17 12.78 -23.82
C ARG A 194 12.84 14.07 -24.31
N GLY A 195 13.17 14.99 -23.42
CA GLY A 195 13.81 16.27 -23.76
C GLY A 195 12.82 17.38 -24.07
N THR A 196 11.55 17.20 -23.71
CA THR A 196 10.54 18.25 -23.75
C THR A 196 10.85 19.34 -22.72
N THR A 197 11.41 18.93 -21.58
CA THR A 197 11.85 19.80 -20.49
C THR A 197 13.29 19.44 -20.09
N LEU A 198 14.07 20.41 -19.60
CA LEU A 198 15.47 20.17 -19.20
C LEU A 198 15.58 19.62 -17.77
N ALA A 199 14.59 19.93 -16.92
CA ALA A 199 14.53 19.56 -15.52
C ALA A 199 13.08 19.54 -15.01
N CYS A 200 12.84 18.82 -13.92
CA CYS A 200 11.56 18.87 -13.19
C CYS A 200 11.75 18.65 -11.69
N GLU A 201 10.90 19.28 -10.87
CA GLU A 201 10.87 19.03 -9.43
C GLU A 201 10.13 17.74 -9.08
N ILE A 202 10.70 16.98 -8.15
CA ILE A 202 10.21 15.67 -7.67
C ILE A 202 9.85 15.69 -6.18
N GLY A 203 9.74 16.88 -5.58
CA GLY A 203 9.43 17.08 -4.17
C GLY A 203 10.64 16.94 -3.23
N SER A 204 10.43 17.29 -1.96
CA SER A 204 11.47 17.26 -0.91
C SER A 204 12.75 18.04 -1.26
N ASN A 205 12.60 19.19 -1.93
CA ASN A 205 13.73 20.01 -2.43
C ASN A 205 14.67 19.27 -3.40
N ARG A 206 14.15 18.25 -4.11
CA ARG A 206 14.89 17.50 -5.12
C ARG A 206 14.33 17.77 -6.51
N GLU A 207 15.20 17.69 -7.49
CA GLU A 207 14.84 17.79 -8.91
C GLU A 207 15.58 16.75 -9.75
N VAL A 208 14.97 16.34 -10.85
CA VAL A 208 15.62 15.51 -11.87
C VAL A 208 16.03 16.42 -13.02
N ARG A 209 17.29 16.33 -13.45
CA ARG A 209 17.82 17.05 -14.61
C ARG A 209 18.41 16.08 -15.62
N ARG A 210 18.36 16.46 -16.91
CA ARG A 210 19.02 15.73 -17.99
C ARG A 210 20.33 16.43 -18.39
N SER A 211 21.45 15.71 -18.35
CA SER A 211 22.75 16.17 -18.84
C SER A 211 23.47 15.03 -19.55
N GLN A 212 24.09 15.29 -20.71
CA GLN A 212 24.82 14.26 -21.49
C GLN A 212 24.03 12.95 -21.69
N GLN A 213 22.72 13.04 -21.98
CA GLN A 213 21.81 11.89 -22.14
C GLN A 213 21.59 11.05 -20.86
N ARG A 214 21.97 11.59 -19.70
CA ARG A 214 21.79 10.96 -18.40
C ARG A 214 20.82 11.75 -17.54
N LEU A 215 19.97 11.06 -16.79
CA LEU A 215 19.13 11.65 -15.75
C LEU A 215 19.85 11.57 -14.40
N GLN A 216 19.81 12.67 -13.66
CA GLN A 216 20.43 12.78 -12.33
C GLN A 216 19.49 13.49 -11.37
N ILE A 217 19.45 13.02 -10.12
CA ILE A 217 18.73 13.69 -9.02
C ILE A 217 19.68 14.69 -8.37
N PHE A 218 19.23 15.92 -8.21
CA PHE A 218 19.93 16.98 -7.48
C PHE A 218 19.10 17.35 -6.25
N THR A 219 19.76 17.54 -5.13
CA THR A 219 19.19 18.17 -3.94
C THR A 219 19.53 19.65 -3.99
N LYS A 220 18.52 20.51 -3.89
CA LYS A 220 18.69 21.97 -3.74
C LYS A 220 19.04 22.33 -2.32
#